data_AF-A0A529NQP6-F1
#
_entry.id   AF-A0A529NQP6-F1
#
_cell.length_a   1.000
_cell.length_b   1.000
_cell.length_c   1.000
_cell.angle_alpha   90.00
_cell.angle_beta   90.00
_cell.angle_gamma   90.00
#
_symmetry.space_group_name_H-M   'P 1'
#
loop_
_entity.id
_entity.type
_entity.pdbx_description
1 polymer ?
#
loop_
_entity_poly.entity_id
_entity_poly.type
_entity_poly.pdbx_seq_one_letter_code
_entity_poly.pdbx_strand_id
1 'polypeptide(L)'
;EFTGRIMADRTWSDGLHQLIEFKEGCKVTPRKRTAARITYQRFFRRYLRLAGMSGTAYEVKGELGAVYGLSVLAVPTHVPPRRAKLTTIVCATREEKWNRIVQEVETMRALGRPVLIGTRSVSASQELSACLGRAGVEHAVLNAEQSEDEAKVIAGAGRVGTVTVATNMAGRGVDIKVDPEALAMGGLHVVLS
;
A
#
# COMPACT_ATOMS: atom_id res chain seq x y z
N GLU A 1 -9.55 9.67 -10.60
CA GLU A 1 -9.91 10.87 -9.81
C GLU A 1 -9.57 10.77 -8.31
N PHE A 2 -8.53 10.07 -7.85
CA PHE A 2 -8.36 9.79 -6.39
C PHE A 2 -6.95 10.03 -5.82
N THR A 3 -6.17 10.95 -6.38
CA THR A 3 -4.85 11.28 -5.79
C THR A 3 -4.78 12.70 -5.23
N GLY A 4 -5.70 13.60 -5.58
CA GLY A 4 -5.62 15.02 -5.21
C GLY A 4 -4.37 15.73 -5.74
N ARG A 5 -3.57 15.06 -6.59
CA ARG A 5 -2.33 15.57 -7.17
C ARG A 5 -2.60 16.14 -8.56
N ILE A 6 -1.97 17.26 -8.88
CA ILE A 6 -1.88 17.77 -10.26
C ILE A 6 -1.16 16.68 -11.07
N MET A 7 -1.84 16.13 -12.08
CA MET A 7 -1.29 15.07 -12.93
C MET A 7 -0.75 15.69 -14.21
N ALA A 8 0.33 16.48 -14.10
CA ALA A 8 0.89 17.25 -15.19
C ALA A 8 1.23 16.42 -16.44
N ASP A 9 1.58 15.14 -16.24
CA ASP A 9 1.94 14.23 -17.34
C ASP A 9 0.74 13.46 -17.95
N ARG A 10 -0.47 13.66 -17.43
CA ARG A 10 -1.68 13.00 -17.94
C ARG A 10 -2.49 13.92 -18.83
N THR A 11 -2.80 13.43 -20.02
CA THR A 11 -3.69 14.07 -20.98
C THR A 11 -4.98 13.28 -21.11
N TRP A 12 -6.12 13.94 -21.30
CA TRP A 12 -7.36 13.27 -21.68
C TRP A 12 -7.21 12.62 -23.07
N SER A 13 -7.84 11.45 -23.24
CA SER A 13 -7.72 10.66 -24.47
C SER A 13 -8.51 11.28 -25.64
N ASP A 14 -8.30 10.71 -26.83
CA ASP A 14 -9.14 10.93 -28.02
C ASP A 14 -9.28 12.38 -28.50
N GLY A 15 -8.30 13.22 -28.18
CA GLY A 15 -8.27 14.63 -28.60
C GLY A 15 -9.02 15.58 -27.66
N LEU A 16 -9.63 15.06 -26.59
CA LEU A 16 -10.39 15.87 -25.63
C LEU A 16 -9.48 16.89 -24.93
N HIS A 17 -8.22 16.54 -24.66
CA HIS A 17 -7.27 17.46 -24.04
C HIS A 17 -6.97 18.66 -24.94
N GLN A 18 -6.73 18.41 -26.22
CA GLN A 18 -6.49 19.45 -27.22
C GLN A 18 -7.72 20.35 -27.41
N LEU A 19 -8.92 19.78 -27.35
CA LEU A 19 -10.16 20.56 -27.42
C LEU A 19 -10.29 21.53 -26.23
N ILE A 20 -9.96 21.07 -25.02
CA ILE A 20 -9.98 21.91 -23.82
C ILE A 20 -8.88 22.98 -23.91
N GLU A 21 -7.66 22.62 -24.30
CA GLU A 21 -6.58 23.60 -24.53
C GLU A 21 -7.01 24.69 -25.50
N PHE A 22 -7.63 24.33 -26.63
CA PHE A 22 -8.14 25.28 -27.61
C PHE A 22 -9.24 26.18 -27.03
N LYS A 23 -10.22 25.60 -26.33
CA LYS A 23 -11.33 26.32 -25.71
C LYS A 23 -10.85 27.34 -24.67
N GLU A 24 -9.88 26.95 -23.85
CA GLU A 24 -9.33 27.78 -22.78
C GLU A 24 -8.17 28.70 -23.27
N GLY A 25 -7.98 28.82 -24.59
CA GLY A 25 -6.97 29.71 -25.19
C GLY A 25 -5.52 29.31 -24.92
N CYS A 26 -5.28 28.08 -24.50
CA CYS A 26 -3.96 27.53 -24.23
C CYS A 26 -3.26 27.08 -25.53
N LYS A 27 -1.93 26.99 -25.51
CA LYS A 27 -1.17 26.43 -26.65
C LYS A 27 -1.48 24.95 -26.81
N VAL A 28 -2.07 24.59 -27.95
CA VAL A 28 -2.46 23.20 -28.25
C VAL A 28 -1.22 22.30 -28.32
N THR A 29 -1.21 21.26 -27.49
CA THR A 29 -0.09 20.30 -27.42
C THR A 29 -0.21 19.22 -28.49
N PRO A 30 0.91 18.76 -29.09
CA PRO A 30 0.87 17.71 -30.09
C PRO A 30 0.41 16.38 -29.47
N ARG A 31 -0.46 15.67 -30.17
CA ARG A 31 -1.01 14.39 -29.70
C ARG A 31 0.11 13.34 -29.63
N LYS A 32 0.39 12.82 -28.43
CA LYS A 32 1.24 11.63 -28.25
C LYS A 32 0.56 10.43 -28.90
N ARG A 33 1.21 9.80 -29.90
CA ARG A 33 0.74 8.56 -30.53
C ARG A 33 1.43 7.37 -29.88
N THR A 34 0.65 6.41 -29.39
CA THR A 34 1.17 5.15 -28.86
C THR A 34 1.69 4.29 -30.02
N ALA A 35 3.00 4.06 -30.08
CA ALA A 35 3.62 3.27 -31.14
C ALA A 35 3.31 1.76 -31.06
N ALA A 36 3.26 1.21 -29.84
CA ALA A 36 2.95 -0.19 -29.60
C ALA A 36 2.29 -0.40 -28.23
N ARG A 37 1.50 -1.47 -28.11
CA ARG A 37 0.83 -1.86 -26.85
C ARG A 37 0.68 -3.37 -26.77
N ILE A 38 1.02 -3.94 -25.61
CA ILE A 38 0.73 -5.34 -25.25
C ILE A 38 0.25 -5.38 -23.80
N THR A 39 -0.66 -6.30 -23.48
CA THR A 39 -1.09 -6.52 -22.09
C THR A 39 -0.14 -7.48 -21.38
N TYR A 40 -0.04 -7.40 -20.05
CA TYR A 40 0.78 -8.35 -19.28
C TYR A 40 0.35 -9.80 -19.50
N GLN A 41 -0.96 -10.06 -19.59
CA GLN A 41 -1.51 -11.38 -19.88
C GLN A 41 -0.96 -11.92 -21.21
N ARG A 42 -0.94 -11.09 -22.27
CA ARG A 42 -0.40 -11.49 -23.58
C ARG A 42 1.12 -11.59 -23.58
N PHE A 43 1.80 -10.74 -22.82
CA PHE A 43 3.25 -10.73 -22.73
C PHE A 43 3.77 -12.00 -22.05
N PHE A 44 3.27 -12.33 -20.86
CA PHE A 44 3.76 -13.49 -20.09
C PHE A 44 3.42 -14.84 -20.73
N ARG A 45 2.32 -14.93 -21.49
CA ARG A 45 1.99 -16.15 -22.25
C ARG A 45 2.96 -16.49 -23.38
N ARG A 46 3.89 -15.60 -23.72
CA ARG A 46 4.92 -15.85 -24.75
C ARG A 46 6.13 -16.61 -24.21
N TYR A 47 6.28 -16.72 -22.90
CA TYR A 47 7.38 -17.46 -22.30
C TYR A 47 7.14 -18.96 -22.44
N LEU A 48 8.18 -19.70 -22.83
CA LEU A 48 8.14 -21.17 -22.92
C LEU A 48 7.83 -21.81 -21.56
N ARG A 49 8.33 -21.21 -20.48
CA ARG A 49 8.08 -21.62 -19.10
C ARG A 49 7.72 -20.39 -18.29
N LEU A 50 6.61 -20.46 -17.57
CA LEU A 50 6.12 -19.41 -16.70
C LEU A 50 5.90 -19.98 -15.30
N ALA A 51 6.40 -19.28 -14.29
CA ALA A 51 6.20 -19.60 -12.88
C ALA A 51 6.16 -18.30 -12.07
N GLY A 52 5.62 -18.35 -10.86
CA GLY A 52 5.55 -17.20 -9.97
C GLY A 52 5.34 -17.62 -8.53
N MET A 53 5.62 -16.70 -7.60
CA MET A 53 5.43 -16.89 -6.17
C MET A 53 4.78 -15.66 -5.55
N SER A 54 3.84 -15.87 -4.63
CA SER A 54 3.20 -14.80 -3.85
C SER A 54 2.56 -15.39 -2.60
N GLY A 55 2.53 -14.61 -1.52
CA GLY A 55 1.83 -14.97 -0.28
C GLY A 55 0.31 -14.96 -0.37
N THR A 56 -0.27 -14.43 -1.47
CA THR A 56 -1.72 -14.28 -1.67
C THR A 56 -2.18 -14.76 -3.05
N ALA A 57 -1.50 -15.77 -3.61
CA ALA A 57 -1.86 -16.34 -4.91
C ALA A 57 -3.05 -17.30 -4.85
N TYR A 58 -3.34 -17.86 -3.66
CA TYR A 58 -4.30 -18.94 -3.52
C TYR A 58 -5.74 -18.48 -3.77
N GLU A 59 -6.07 -17.27 -3.33
CA GLU A 59 -7.37 -16.63 -3.50
C GLU A 59 -7.69 -16.36 -4.98
N VAL A 60 -6.65 -16.14 -5.80
CA VAL A 60 -6.77 -15.83 -7.24
C VAL A 60 -6.39 -17.00 -8.15
N LYS A 61 -6.34 -18.23 -7.61
CA LYS A 61 -5.93 -19.43 -8.36
C LYS A 61 -6.75 -19.69 -9.62
N GLY A 62 -8.04 -19.37 -9.60
CA GLY A 62 -8.93 -19.54 -10.76
C GLY A 62 -8.55 -18.63 -11.93
N GLU A 63 -8.21 -17.36 -11.62
CA GLU A 63 -7.74 -16.42 -12.63
C GLU A 63 -6.36 -16.83 -13.17
N LEU A 64 -5.44 -17.25 -12.30
CA LEU A 64 -4.11 -17.72 -12.72
C LEU A 64 -4.20 -18.95 -13.63
N GLY A 65 -5.10 -19.88 -13.32
CA GLY A 65 -5.39 -21.03 -14.19
C GLY A 65 -6.00 -20.63 -15.52
N ALA A 66 -7.06 -19.81 -15.52
CA ALA A 66 -7.77 -19.42 -16.73
C ALA A 66 -6.93 -18.54 -17.68
N VAL A 67 -6.13 -17.63 -17.13
CA VAL A 67 -5.37 -16.65 -17.91
C VAL A 67 -3.99 -17.18 -18.32
N TYR A 68 -3.30 -17.88 -17.41
CA TYR A 68 -1.91 -18.28 -17.59
C TYR A 68 -1.69 -19.80 -17.65
N GLY A 69 -2.72 -20.62 -17.42
CA GLY A 69 -2.57 -22.08 -17.37
C GLY A 69 -1.75 -22.57 -16.16
N LEU A 70 -1.65 -21.75 -15.11
CA LEU A 70 -0.85 -22.05 -13.92
C LEU A 70 -1.70 -22.68 -12.82
N SER A 71 -1.23 -23.78 -12.27
CA SER A 71 -1.73 -24.31 -11.00
C SER A 71 -1.10 -23.53 -9.83
N VAL A 72 -1.86 -23.37 -8.75
CA VAL A 72 -1.37 -22.72 -7.53
C VAL A 72 -1.26 -23.75 -6.42
N LEU A 73 -0.06 -23.88 -5.87
CA LEU A 73 0.22 -24.72 -4.71
C LEU A 73 0.43 -23.84 -3.48
N ALA A 74 -0.26 -24.16 -2.38
CA ALA A 74 -0.01 -23.54 -1.10
C ALA A 74 1.18 -24.23 -0.43
N VAL A 75 2.30 -23.52 -0.27
CA VAL A 75 3.48 -24.02 0.43
C VAL A 75 3.27 -23.85 1.94
N PRO A 76 3.47 -24.88 2.78
CA PRO A 76 3.36 -24.76 4.23
C PRO A 76 4.32 -23.71 4.80
N THR A 77 3.92 -23.06 5.90
CA THR A 77 4.81 -22.11 6.58
C THR A 77 5.92 -22.87 7.30
N HIS A 78 7.12 -22.27 7.35
CA HIS A 78 8.25 -22.81 8.10
C HIS A 78 7.95 -22.97 9.60
N VAL A 79 7.17 -22.03 10.17
CA VAL A 79 6.74 -22.03 11.57
C VAL A 79 5.22 -21.81 11.63
N PRO A 80 4.48 -22.42 12.58
CA PRO A 80 3.06 -22.16 12.77
C PRO A 80 2.76 -20.67 13.05
N PRO A 81 1.73 -20.07 12.43
CA PRO A 81 1.42 -18.67 12.62
C PRO A 81 0.81 -18.43 14.00
N ARG A 82 1.35 -17.47 14.75
CA ARG A 82 0.80 -17.02 16.05
C ARG A 82 0.06 -15.69 15.96
N ARG A 83 -0.19 -15.20 14.73
CA ARG A 83 -0.84 -13.91 14.47
C ARG A 83 -2.32 -13.99 14.84
N ALA A 84 -2.76 -13.12 15.76
CA ALA A 84 -4.17 -12.92 16.05
C ALA A 84 -4.81 -11.96 15.03
N LYS A 85 -5.99 -12.33 14.50
CA LYS A 85 -6.81 -11.45 13.66
C LYS A 85 -7.91 -10.84 14.54
N LEU A 86 -7.88 -9.53 14.70
CA LEU A 86 -8.89 -8.79 15.45
C LEU A 86 -10.15 -8.57 14.61
N THR A 87 -11.28 -8.34 15.28
CA THR A 87 -12.57 -8.07 14.64
C THR A 87 -12.54 -6.74 13.89
N THR A 88 -13.17 -6.70 12.73
CA THR A 88 -13.34 -5.45 11.96
C THR A 88 -14.20 -4.46 12.75
N ILE A 89 -13.75 -3.23 12.88
CA ILE A 89 -14.51 -2.12 13.46
C ILE A 89 -15.04 -1.26 12.32
N VAL A 90 -16.33 -0.91 12.38
CA VAL A 90 -16.99 -0.03 11.41
C VAL A 90 -17.34 1.27 12.11
N CYS A 91 -16.96 2.40 11.51
CA CYS A 91 -17.25 3.75 12.01
C CYS A 91 -18.27 4.42 11.08
N ALA A 92 -19.12 5.31 11.62
CA ALA A 92 -20.11 6.00 10.83
C ALA A 92 -19.47 7.10 9.98
N THR A 93 -18.47 7.78 10.53
CA THR A 93 -17.74 8.84 9.83
C THR A 93 -16.25 8.53 9.66
N ARG A 94 -15.63 9.23 8.71
CA ARG A 94 -14.18 9.15 8.49
C ARG A 94 -13.41 9.72 9.68
N GLU A 95 -13.91 10.78 10.29
CA GLU A 95 -13.30 11.42 11.46
C GLU A 95 -13.31 10.48 12.66
N GLU A 96 -14.43 9.82 12.94
CA GLU A 96 -14.49 8.76 13.96
C GLU A 96 -13.49 7.66 13.71
N LYS A 97 -13.35 7.22 12.44
CA LYS A 97 -12.36 6.21 12.05
C LYS A 97 -10.95 6.68 12.35
N TRP A 98 -10.60 7.94 12.02
CA TRP A 98 -9.29 8.50 12.30
C TRP A 98 -9.01 8.62 13.80
N ASN A 99 -9.96 9.13 14.57
CA ASN A 99 -9.84 9.24 16.02
C ASN A 99 -9.65 7.85 16.65
N ARG A 100 -10.38 6.84 16.16
CA ARG A 100 -10.26 5.46 16.66
C ARG A 100 -8.89 4.86 16.35
N ILE A 101 -8.35 5.10 15.15
CA ILE A 101 -7.01 4.64 14.78
C ILE A 101 -5.95 5.32 15.65
N VAL A 102 -6.06 6.62 15.90
CA VAL A 102 -5.13 7.35 16.78
C VAL A 102 -5.16 6.78 18.20
N GLN A 103 -6.35 6.55 18.78
CA GLN A 103 -6.49 5.94 20.10
C GLN A 103 -5.86 4.54 20.19
N GLU A 104 -6.06 3.71 19.15
CA GLU A 104 -5.44 2.38 19.09
C GLU A 104 -3.91 2.50 19.05
N VAL A 105 -3.38 3.43 18.26
CA VAL A 105 -1.94 3.69 18.17
C VAL A 105 -1.38 4.13 19.52
N GLU A 106 -2.02 5.08 20.20
CA GLU A 106 -1.60 5.53 21.54
C GLU A 106 -1.58 4.38 22.54
N THR A 107 -2.63 3.54 22.54
CA THR A 107 -2.72 2.37 23.41
C THR A 107 -1.59 1.38 23.12
N MET A 108 -1.36 1.06 21.85
CA MET A 108 -0.29 0.11 21.46
C MET A 108 1.11 0.67 21.78
N ARG A 109 1.33 1.98 21.57
CA ARG A 109 2.60 2.63 21.93
C ARG A 109 2.84 2.67 23.44
N ALA A 110 1.80 2.91 24.24
CA ALA A 110 1.89 2.86 25.70
C ALA A 110 2.28 1.45 26.20
N LEU A 111 1.90 0.41 25.45
CA LEU A 111 2.33 -0.97 25.66
C LEU A 111 3.67 -1.31 24.99
N GLY A 112 4.38 -0.33 24.41
CA GLY A 112 5.67 -0.51 23.71
C GLY A 112 5.59 -1.24 22.37
N ARG A 113 4.40 -1.53 21.85
CA ARG A 113 4.23 -2.28 20.60
C ARG A 113 4.45 -1.37 19.38
N PRO A 114 5.19 -1.83 18.35
CA PRO A 114 5.24 -1.16 17.06
C PRO A 114 3.90 -1.25 16.33
N VAL A 115 3.57 -0.21 15.57
CA VAL A 115 2.32 -0.11 14.80
C VAL A 115 2.61 0.20 13.33
N LEU A 116 2.08 -0.63 12.43
CA LEU A 116 2.07 -0.40 10.99
C LEU A 116 0.64 -0.14 10.51
N ILE A 117 0.42 1.01 9.88
CA ILE A 117 -0.90 1.44 9.41
C ILE A 117 -0.93 1.46 7.88
N GLY A 118 -1.73 0.58 7.28
CA GLY A 118 -1.95 0.53 5.84
C GLY A 118 -3.08 1.47 5.40
N THR A 119 -2.80 2.35 4.43
CA THR A 119 -3.78 3.24 3.81
C THR A 119 -3.88 3.01 2.30
N ARG A 120 -5.03 3.31 1.69
CA ARG A 120 -5.30 3.09 0.25
C ARG A 120 -4.86 4.23 -0.67
N SER A 121 -4.58 5.41 -0.12
CA SER A 121 -4.20 6.58 -0.91
C SER A 121 -3.24 7.48 -0.14
N VAL A 122 -2.47 8.26 -0.89
CA VAL A 122 -1.57 9.28 -0.34
C VAL A 122 -2.39 10.29 0.48
N SER A 123 -3.55 10.72 -0.03
CA SER A 123 -4.41 11.67 0.70
C SER A 123 -4.83 11.12 2.07
N ALA A 124 -5.24 9.85 2.15
CA ALA A 124 -5.62 9.23 3.41
C ALA A 124 -4.41 9.10 4.36
N SER A 125 -3.21 8.83 3.85
CA SER A 125 -2.00 8.80 4.65
C SER A 125 -1.64 10.18 5.23
N GLN A 126 -1.84 11.25 4.46
CA GLN A 126 -1.59 12.63 4.89
C GLN A 126 -2.63 13.09 5.92
N GLU A 127 -3.91 12.80 5.69
CA GLU A 127 -4.98 13.06 6.67
C GLU A 127 -4.68 12.37 8.01
N LEU A 128 -4.34 11.08 7.97
CA LEU A 128 -3.99 10.32 9.17
C LEU A 128 -2.72 10.83 9.83
N SER A 129 -1.69 11.16 9.05
CA SER A 129 -0.44 11.73 9.54
C SER A 129 -0.67 13.05 10.30
N ALA A 130 -1.55 13.92 9.79
CA ALA A 130 -1.95 15.13 10.49
C ALA A 130 -2.70 14.83 11.80
N CYS A 131 -3.57 13.82 11.82
CA CYS A 131 -4.24 13.37 13.06
C CYS A 131 -3.23 12.85 14.10
N LEU A 132 -2.28 12.01 13.69
CA LEU A 132 -1.22 11.49 14.56
C LEU A 132 -0.32 12.62 15.09
N GLY A 133 0.05 13.58 14.24
CA GLY A 133 0.84 14.75 14.62
C GLY A 133 0.13 15.64 15.65
N ARG A 134 -1.18 15.87 15.50
CA ARG A 134 -1.99 16.60 16.50
C ARG A 134 -2.06 15.89 17.85
N ALA A 135 -1.98 14.56 17.86
CA ALA A 135 -1.92 13.75 19.07
C ALA A 135 -0.49 13.62 19.66
N GLY A 136 0.52 14.28 19.07
CA GLY A 136 1.91 14.16 19.53
C GLY A 136 2.55 12.80 19.24
N VAL A 137 2.00 12.04 18.29
CA VAL A 137 2.54 10.74 17.90
C VAL A 137 3.60 10.90 16.82
N GLU A 138 4.86 10.65 17.18
CA GLU A 138 5.95 10.53 16.21
C GLU A 138 5.74 9.30 15.31
N HIS A 139 5.83 9.51 14.00
CA HIS A 139 5.57 8.47 13.00
C HIS A 139 6.30 8.76 11.69
N ALA A 140 6.51 7.72 10.88
CA ALA A 140 7.00 7.82 9.51
C ALA A 140 5.88 7.58 8.49
N VAL A 141 5.94 8.21 7.33
CA VAL A 141 4.98 8.03 6.22
C VAL A 141 5.70 7.54 4.96
N LEU A 142 5.20 6.47 4.36
CA LEU A 142 5.74 5.85 3.13
C LEU A 142 4.70 5.96 2.00
N ASN A 143 5.10 6.54 0.87
CA ASN A 143 4.20 6.94 -0.22
C ASN A 143 4.33 6.06 -1.47
N ALA A 144 4.99 4.91 -1.35
CA ALA A 144 5.16 3.90 -2.40
C ALA A 144 6.05 4.36 -3.57
N GLU A 145 7.06 5.19 -3.28
CA GLU A 145 8.08 5.56 -4.28
C GLU A 145 9.17 4.48 -4.42
N GLN A 146 9.18 3.45 -3.56
CA GLN A 146 10.13 2.33 -3.59
C GLN A 146 11.59 2.78 -3.64
N SER A 147 11.93 3.83 -2.89
CA SER A 147 13.31 4.30 -2.76
C SER A 147 14.09 3.46 -1.73
N GLU A 148 15.42 3.47 -1.81
CA GLU A 148 16.29 2.81 -0.81
C GLU A 148 16.03 3.33 0.62
N ASP A 149 15.61 4.59 0.74
CA ASP A 149 15.30 5.20 2.04
C ASP A 149 13.96 4.71 2.60
N GLU A 150 12.93 4.49 1.76
CA GLU A 150 11.70 3.83 2.20
C GLU A 150 11.97 2.41 2.71
N ALA A 151 12.90 1.69 2.07
CA ALA A 151 13.29 0.34 2.49
C ALA A 151 13.96 0.32 3.89
N LYS A 152 14.79 1.32 4.20
CA LYS A 152 15.41 1.46 5.54
C LYS A 152 14.37 1.78 6.60
N VAL A 153 13.42 2.67 6.28
CA VAL A 153 12.36 3.06 7.22
C VAL A 153 11.45 1.88 7.53
N ILE A 154 10.98 1.14 6.51
CA ILE A 154 10.09 -0.02 6.73
C ILE A 154 10.81 -1.16 7.46
N ALA A 155 12.10 -1.40 7.20
CA ALA A 155 12.90 -2.40 7.92
C ALA A 155 12.97 -2.09 9.42
N GLY A 156 12.96 -0.81 9.79
CA GLY A 156 12.94 -0.34 11.17
C GLY A 156 11.55 -0.30 11.83
N ALA A 157 10.48 -0.65 11.12
CA ALA A 157 9.10 -0.52 11.62
C ALA A 157 8.75 -1.51 12.75
N GLY A 158 9.55 -2.56 12.95
CA GLY A 158 9.38 -3.54 14.01
C GLY A 158 10.03 -3.18 15.35
N ARG A 159 10.64 -1.98 15.44
CA ARG A 159 11.26 -1.50 16.68
C ARG A 159 10.23 -0.99 17.69
N VAL A 160 10.50 -1.20 18.97
CA VAL A 160 9.63 -0.80 20.09
C VAL A 160 9.08 0.62 19.91
N GLY A 161 7.76 0.77 20.06
CA GLY A 161 7.07 2.07 20.00
C GLY A 161 7.05 2.78 18.64
N THR A 162 7.61 2.18 17.59
CA THR A 162 7.67 2.77 16.24
C THR A 162 6.29 2.78 15.58
N VAL A 163 5.92 3.91 14.97
CA VAL A 163 4.69 4.03 14.17
C VAL A 163 5.05 4.31 12.72
N THR A 164 4.53 3.49 11.81
CA THR A 164 4.74 3.64 10.37
C THR A 164 3.41 3.65 9.64
N VAL A 165 3.19 4.65 8.78
CA VAL A 165 2.03 4.75 7.89
C VAL A 165 2.49 4.39 6.47
N ALA A 166 1.88 3.39 5.85
CA ALA A 166 2.23 2.92 4.52
C ALA A 166 1.05 3.04 3.56
N THR A 167 1.23 3.75 2.45
CA THR A 167 0.25 3.85 1.36
C THR A 167 0.41 2.68 0.38
N ASN A 168 -0.68 2.00 0.03
CA ASN A 168 -0.74 0.99 -1.05
C ASN A 168 0.41 -0.03 -1.04
N MET A 169 0.69 -0.63 0.12
CA MET A 169 1.77 -1.61 0.27
C MET A 169 3.16 -1.03 -0.01
N ALA A 170 3.39 0.24 0.29
CA ALA A 170 4.74 0.82 0.35
C ALA A 170 5.63 -0.07 1.24
N GLY A 171 6.88 -0.29 0.81
CA GLY A 171 7.78 -1.24 1.46
C GLY A 171 7.52 -2.72 1.16
N ARG A 172 6.66 -3.05 0.18
CA ARG A 172 6.46 -4.44 -0.28
C ARG A 172 7.80 -5.10 -0.64
N GLY A 173 8.03 -6.28 -0.07
CA GLY A 173 9.23 -7.09 -0.34
C GLY A 173 10.33 -6.91 0.70
N VAL A 174 10.22 -5.93 1.60
CA VAL A 174 11.12 -5.76 2.74
C VAL A 174 10.54 -6.50 3.95
N ASP A 175 11.38 -7.33 4.58
CA ASP A 175 11.01 -8.03 5.81
C ASP A 175 11.06 -7.09 7.02
N ILE A 176 10.05 -7.15 7.88
CA ILE A 176 9.97 -6.32 9.09
C ILE A 176 10.31 -7.22 10.28
N LYS A 177 11.58 -7.17 10.69
CA LYS A 177 12.02 -7.87 11.90
C LYS A 177 11.51 -7.13 13.12
N VAL A 178 10.88 -7.87 14.02
CA VAL A 178 10.35 -7.34 15.28
C VAL A 178 11.37 -7.57 16.38
N ASP A 179 11.68 -6.53 17.13
CA ASP A 179 12.65 -6.63 18.24
C ASP A 179 12.18 -7.63 19.30
N PRO A 180 13.09 -8.32 20.01
CA PRO A 180 12.72 -9.25 21.08
C PRO A 180 11.81 -8.63 22.15
N GLU A 181 12.07 -7.36 22.50
CA GLU A 181 11.24 -6.60 23.44
C GLU A 181 9.83 -6.38 22.88
N ALA A 182 9.71 -5.92 21.64
CA ALA A 182 8.43 -5.75 20.95
C ALA A 182 7.67 -7.07 20.80
N LEU A 183 8.36 -8.18 20.54
CA LEU A 183 7.78 -9.52 20.49
C LEU A 183 7.21 -9.94 21.85
N ALA A 184 7.92 -9.70 22.94
CA ALA A 184 7.43 -9.95 24.30
C ALA A 184 6.18 -9.12 24.64
N MET A 185 6.05 -7.93 24.05
CA MET A 185 4.89 -7.05 24.18
C MET A 185 3.73 -7.39 23.23
N GLY A 186 3.82 -8.48 22.46
CA GLY A 186 2.75 -8.95 21.55
C GLY A 186 3.02 -8.72 20.06
N GLY A 187 4.23 -8.26 19.71
CA GLY A 187 4.71 -8.09 18.35
C GLY A 187 4.06 -6.92 17.58
N LEU A 188 4.36 -6.86 16.28
CA LEU A 188 3.88 -5.82 15.38
C LEU A 188 2.34 -5.80 15.29
N HIS A 189 1.75 -4.66 15.64
CA HIS A 189 0.33 -4.40 15.47
C HIS A 189 0.08 -3.79 14.09
N VAL A 190 -0.83 -4.38 13.31
CA VAL A 190 -1.14 -3.90 11.95
C VAL A 190 -2.58 -3.40 11.87
N VAL A 191 -2.74 -2.13 11.52
CA VAL A 191 -4.04 -1.49 11.29
C VAL A 191 -4.25 -1.33 9.79
N LEU A 192 -5.40 -1.77 9.28
CA LEU A 192 -5.80 -1.55 7.88
C LEU A 192 -6.93 -0.52 7.85
N SER A 193 -6.72 0.58 7.11
CA SER A 193 -7.64 1.72 7.04
C SER A 193 -8.40 1.87 5.72
#